data_AF-A0A1G9YIF9-F1
#
_entry.id   AF-A0A1G9YIF9-F1
#
_cell.length_a   1.000
_cell.length_b   1.000
_cell.length_c   1.000
_cell.angle_alpha   90.00
_cell.angle_beta   90.00
_cell.angle_gamma   90.00
#
_symmetry.space_group_name_H-M   'P 1'
#
loop_
_entity.id
_entity.type
_entity.pdbx_description
1 polymer ?
#
loop_
_entity_poly.entity_id
_entity_poly.type
_entity_poly.pdbx_seq_one_letter_code
_entity_poly.pdbx_strand_id
1 'polypeptide(L)'
;MLAAAGVVAVALLPLTFAYLQLGSHPDVDASEDSASPVRDGVRVLERAVHEAGSDATGRPWRERGAVADGVRETLDPRFRTLDGSRVAEGIAYEVRVNDSAAATWAAERCPSGPDRQFGDCEAIDGTVVQERAGETTVLAVAVDLTVTTREGVSAVTVVVPVVG
;
A
#
# COMPACT_ATOMS: atom_id res chain seq x y z
N MET A 1 7.07 69.00 -17.42
CA MET A 1 6.32 67.73 -17.42
C MET A 1 7.05 66.74 -18.30
N LEU A 2 7.77 65.79 -17.69
CA LEU A 2 8.19 64.54 -18.31
C LEU A 2 7.85 63.45 -17.29
N ALA A 3 6.94 62.57 -17.72
CA ALA A 3 6.41 61.43 -16.99
C ALA A 3 7.55 60.48 -16.57
N ALA A 4 7.63 60.13 -15.29
CA ALA A 4 7.04 58.92 -14.72
C ALA A 4 7.64 57.62 -15.29
N ALA A 5 8.47 56.96 -14.47
CA ALA A 5 8.29 55.56 -14.06
C ALA A 5 9.62 55.06 -13.46
N GLY A 6 9.72 55.10 -12.14
CA GLY A 6 10.73 54.31 -11.42
C GLY A 6 10.26 52.86 -11.38
N VAL A 7 11.08 51.93 -11.85
CA VAL A 7 10.87 50.49 -11.64
C VAL A 7 12.08 49.94 -10.89
N VAL A 8 11.84 49.56 -9.65
CA VAL A 8 12.71 48.64 -8.88
C VAL A 8 12.25 47.23 -9.22
N ALA A 9 13.17 46.35 -9.58
CA ALA A 9 12.94 44.90 -9.52
C ALA A 9 14.23 44.22 -9.06
N VAL A 10 14.22 43.84 -7.79
CA VAL A 10 15.22 43.01 -7.12
C VAL A 10 15.03 41.56 -7.54
N ALA A 11 16.17 40.89 -7.78
CA ALA A 11 16.49 39.46 -7.71
C ALA A 11 15.50 38.41 -8.24
N LEU A 12 16.02 37.52 -9.09
CA LEU A 12 15.93 36.06 -8.95
C LEU A 12 16.94 35.45 -9.93
N LEU A 13 18.07 34.95 -9.41
CA LEU A 13 18.94 34.04 -10.15
C LEU A 13 18.14 32.75 -10.41
N PRO A 14 17.92 32.32 -11.65
CA PRO A 14 17.39 31.00 -11.90
C PRO A 14 18.50 29.98 -11.60
N LEU A 15 18.52 29.45 -10.38
CA LEU A 15 19.22 28.21 -10.07
C LEU A 15 18.44 27.06 -10.70
N THR A 16 18.67 26.82 -12.00
CA THR A 16 18.22 25.61 -12.67
C THR A 16 19.07 24.45 -12.16
N PHE A 17 18.58 23.79 -11.10
CA PHE A 17 19.10 22.50 -10.71
C PHE A 17 18.67 21.46 -11.76
N ALA A 18 19.52 21.28 -12.76
CA ALA A 18 19.59 20.06 -13.55
C ALA A 18 20.14 18.95 -12.64
N TYR A 19 19.32 18.43 -11.74
CA TYR A 19 19.63 17.23 -11.00
C TYR A 19 19.04 16.04 -11.73
N LEU A 20 19.95 15.30 -12.37
CA LEU A 20 19.87 13.88 -12.69
C LEU A 20 18.90 13.49 -13.82
N GLN A 21 19.22 13.92 -15.04
CA GLN A 21 19.30 12.93 -16.12
C GLN A 21 20.58 12.10 -15.93
N LEU A 22 20.71 11.42 -14.79
CA LEU A 22 21.60 10.26 -14.73
C LEU A 22 20.86 9.20 -15.53
N GLY A 23 21.09 9.20 -16.84
CA GLY A 23 20.71 8.14 -17.73
C GLY A 23 21.44 6.88 -17.32
N SER A 24 20.95 6.24 -16.27
CA SER A 24 20.96 4.78 -16.23
C SER A 24 20.13 4.41 -17.45
N HIS A 25 20.77 3.88 -18.48
CA HIS A 25 20.05 3.01 -19.39
C HIS A 25 19.58 1.87 -18.48
N PRO A 26 18.28 1.74 -18.15
CA PRO A 26 17.85 0.46 -17.65
C PRO A 26 18.13 -0.50 -18.80
N ASP A 27 18.92 -1.54 -18.55
CA ASP A 27 18.80 -2.77 -19.32
C ASP A 27 17.30 -3.10 -19.31
N VAL A 28 16.63 -2.76 -20.40
CA VAL A 28 15.17 -2.76 -20.50
C VAL A 28 14.64 -4.19 -20.32
N ASP A 29 15.49 -5.18 -20.62
CA ASP A 29 15.22 -6.60 -20.40
C ASP A 29 15.13 -6.96 -18.90
N ALA A 30 15.98 -6.41 -18.04
CA ALA A 30 16.00 -6.76 -16.61
C ALA A 30 14.81 -6.18 -15.83
N SER A 31 14.32 -5.00 -16.21
CA SER A 31 13.15 -4.38 -15.57
C SER A 31 11.84 -5.07 -15.96
N GLU A 32 11.69 -5.53 -17.20
CA GLU A 32 10.48 -6.24 -17.63
C GLU A 32 10.39 -7.63 -16.98
N ASP A 33 11.51 -8.35 -16.92
CA ASP A 33 11.62 -9.67 -16.29
C ASP A 33 11.44 -9.59 -14.76
N SER A 34 12.06 -8.62 -14.08
CA SER A 34 11.91 -8.46 -12.61
C SER A 34 10.51 -7.99 -12.20
N ALA A 35 9.82 -7.25 -13.08
CA ALA A 35 8.46 -6.78 -12.81
C ALA A 35 7.40 -7.89 -12.91
N SER A 36 7.67 -8.99 -13.63
CA SER A 36 6.69 -10.09 -13.75
C SER A 36 6.48 -10.83 -12.42
N PRO A 37 7.52 -11.30 -11.72
CA PRO A 37 7.38 -11.92 -10.41
C PRO A 37 6.68 -11.04 -9.37
N VAL A 38 6.95 -9.73 -9.37
CA VAL A 38 6.26 -8.77 -8.48
C VAL A 38 4.77 -8.74 -8.82
N ARG A 39 4.39 -8.56 -10.08
CA ARG A 39 2.97 -8.55 -10.51
C ARG A 39 2.25 -9.86 -10.18
N ASP A 40 2.93 -10.99 -10.34
CA ASP A 40 2.39 -12.30 -9.97
C ASP A 40 2.12 -12.42 -8.48
N GLY A 41 3.09 -12.02 -7.65
CA GLY A 41 2.94 -11.98 -6.19
C GLY A 41 1.79 -11.07 -5.76
N VAL A 42 1.72 -9.85 -6.30
CA VAL A 42 0.63 -8.90 -6.00
C VAL A 42 -0.74 -9.47 -6.35
N ARG A 43 -0.91 -10.09 -7.53
CA ARG A 43 -2.20 -10.71 -7.91
C ARG A 43 -2.65 -11.82 -6.97
N VAL A 44 -1.70 -12.61 -6.43
CA VAL A 44 -2.01 -13.64 -5.44
C VAL A 44 -2.45 -12.99 -4.12
N LEU A 45 -1.74 -11.96 -3.68
CA LEU A 45 -2.06 -11.20 -2.47
C LEU A 45 -3.42 -10.52 -2.55
N GLU A 46 -3.74 -9.88 -3.67
CA GLU A 46 -5.02 -9.21 -3.90
C GLU A 46 -6.20 -10.18 -3.68
N ARG A 47 -6.12 -11.37 -4.27
CA ARG A 47 -7.15 -12.39 -4.11
C ARG A 47 -7.25 -12.88 -2.67
N ALA A 48 -6.12 -13.18 -2.03
CA ALA A 48 -6.08 -13.68 -0.66
C ALA A 48 -6.66 -12.66 0.34
N VAL A 49 -6.30 -11.38 0.20
CA VAL A 49 -6.81 -10.29 1.05
C VAL A 49 -8.30 -10.07 0.83
N HIS A 50 -8.76 -10.06 -0.42
CA HIS A 50 -10.17 -9.87 -0.72
C HIS A 50 -11.04 -10.97 -0.10
N GLU A 51 -10.61 -12.23 -0.20
CA GLU A 51 -11.29 -13.38 0.44
C GLU A 51 -11.28 -13.25 1.96
N ALA A 52 -10.10 -13.06 2.57
CA ALA A 52 -9.96 -12.95 4.02
C ALA A 52 -10.75 -11.78 4.63
N GLY A 53 -10.71 -10.60 3.99
CA GLY A 53 -11.41 -9.42 4.47
C GLY A 53 -12.93 -9.49 4.29
N SER A 54 -13.40 -10.09 3.19
CA SER A 54 -14.83 -10.28 2.94
C SER A 54 -15.45 -11.24 3.94
N ASP A 55 -14.75 -12.33 4.26
CA ASP A 55 -15.20 -13.35 5.22
C ASP A 55 -15.21 -12.85 6.68
N ALA A 56 -14.36 -11.87 7.01
CA ALA A 56 -14.21 -11.36 8.38
C ALA A 56 -15.18 -10.21 8.75
N THR A 57 -15.84 -9.60 7.76
CA THR A 57 -16.77 -8.48 7.95
C THR A 57 -18.10 -8.91 8.62
N GLY A 58 -18.81 -7.98 9.26
CA GLY A 58 -20.14 -8.22 9.83
C GLY A 58 -20.14 -8.63 11.30
N ARG A 59 -18.99 -8.51 11.97
CA ARG A 59 -18.86 -8.74 13.41
C ARG A 59 -19.14 -7.45 14.18
N PRO A 60 -19.59 -7.50 15.45
CA PRO A 60 -19.85 -6.28 16.23
C PRO A 60 -18.59 -5.40 16.35
N TRP A 61 -18.73 -4.07 16.24
CA TRP A 61 -17.59 -3.12 16.25
C TRP A 61 -16.67 -3.25 17.46
N ARG A 62 -17.24 -3.61 18.62
CA ARG A 62 -16.46 -3.88 19.85
C ARG A 62 -15.44 -5.03 19.68
N GLU A 63 -15.63 -5.90 18.69
CA GLU A 63 -14.78 -7.04 18.35
C GLU A 63 -13.79 -6.73 17.20
N ARG A 64 -13.68 -5.47 16.75
CA ARG A 64 -12.83 -5.08 15.61
C ARG A 64 -11.37 -5.53 15.68
N GLY A 65 -10.78 -5.58 16.89
CA GLY A 65 -9.43 -6.12 17.08
C GLY A 65 -9.38 -7.60 16.72
N ALA A 66 -10.34 -8.39 17.21
CA ALA A 66 -10.46 -9.82 16.87
C ALA A 66 -10.77 -10.05 15.38
N VAL A 67 -11.44 -9.10 14.71
CA VAL A 67 -11.63 -9.14 13.25
C VAL A 67 -10.28 -8.95 12.53
N ALA A 68 -9.49 -7.95 12.92
CA ALA A 68 -8.16 -7.72 12.35
C ALA A 68 -7.22 -8.91 12.60
N ASP A 69 -7.22 -9.47 13.83
CA ASP A 69 -6.50 -10.69 14.17
C ASP A 69 -6.92 -11.87 13.29
N GLY A 70 -8.23 -12.08 13.12
CA GLY A 70 -8.75 -13.15 12.28
C GLY A 70 -8.35 -13.02 10.80
N VAL A 71 -8.31 -11.79 10.26
CA VAL A 71 -7.78 -11.52 8.92
C VAL A 71 -6.31 -11.91 8.85
N ARG A 72 -5.50 -11.50 9.83
CA ARG A 72 -4.07 -11.83 9.90
C ARG A 72 -3.83 -13.34 10.00
N GLU A 73 -4.54 -14.03 10.89
CA GLU A 73 -4.47 -15.48 11.06
C GLU A 73 -4.85 -16.24 9.78
N THR A 74 -5.79 -15.69 9.02
CA THR A 74 -6.24 -16.23 7.74
C THR A 74 -5.19 -16.01 6.63
N LEU A 75 -4.46 -14.90 6.66
CA LEU A 75 -3.46 -14.53 5.65
C LEU A 75 -2.08 -15.15 5.91
N ASP A 76 -1.65 -15.29 7.17
CA ASP A 76 -0.32 -15.77 7.56
C ASP A 76 0.07 -17.13 6.91
N PRO A 77 -0.82 -18.14 6.81
CA PRO A 77 -0.51 -19.39 6.10
C PRO A 77 -0.40 -19.20 4.57
N ARG A 78 -1.18 -18.29 3.99
CA ARG A 78 -1.15 -17.99 2.55
C ARG A 78 0.13 -17.26 2.18
N PHE A 79 0.60 -16.33 3.02
CA PHE A 79 1.89 -15.66 2.87
C PHE A 79 3.04 -16.66 2.90
N ARG A 80 3.09 -17.55 3.90
CA ARG A 80 4.10 -18.62 3.97
C ARG A 80 4.07 -19.57 2.77
N THR A 81 2.89 -19.82 2.21
CA THR A 81 2.75 -20.63 0.99
C THR A 81 3.34 -19.92 -0.22
N LEU A 82 3.09 -18.60 -0.36
CA LEU A 82 3.66 -17.79 -1.42
C LEU A 82 5.20 -17.73 -1.33
N ASP A 83 5.73 -17.52 -0.12
CA ASP A 83 7.17 -17.48 0.16
C ASP A 83 7.89 -18.72 -0.36
N GLY A 84 7.29 -19.90 -0.19
CA GLY A 84 7.85 -21.18 -0.64
C GLY A 84 7.54 -21.57 -2.10
N SER A 85 6.62 -20.88 -2.78
CA SER A 85 5.99 -21.36 -4.02
C SER A 85 6.92 -21.46 -5.24
N ARG A 86 7.96 -20.62 -5.30
CA ARG A 86 8.81 -20.43 -6.50
C ARG A 86 10.30 -20.54 -6.20
N VAL A 87 10.67 -21.01 -5.00
CA VAL A 87 12.08 -21.09 -4.56
C VAL A 87 12.89 -21.99 -5.51
N ALA A 88 12.31 -23.08 -6.01
CA ALA A 88 12.96 -23.96 -6.99
C ALA A 88 13.21 -23.29 -8.35
N GLU A 89 12.45 -22.24 -8.68
CA GLU A 89 12.60 -21.41 -9.88
C GLU A 89 13.59 -20.26 -9.65
N GLY A 90 14.19 -20.16 -8.45
CA GLY A 90 15.13 -19.11 -8.08
C GLY A 90 14.46 -17.79 -7.67
N ILE A 91 13.17 -17.82 -7.34
CA ILE A 91 12.39 -16.65 -6.89
C ILE A 91 11.95 -16.90 -5.45
N ALA A 92 12.33 -16.01 -4.53
CA ALA A 92 11.85 -15.99 -3.16
C ALA A 92 10.91 -14.80 -2.96
N TYR A 93 9.73 -15.09 -2.43
CA TYR A 93 8.79 -14.07 -1.95
C TYR A 93 8.93 -13.94 -0.44
N GLU A 94 8.74 -12.72 0.04
CA GLU A 94 8.54 -12.43 1.45
C GLU A 94 7.43 -11.40 1.57
N VAL A 95 6.43 -11.72 2.38
CA VAL A 95 5.27 -10.86 2.63
C VAL A 95 5.19 -10.50 4.11
N ARG A 96 4.99 -9.21 4.40
CA ARG A 96 4.77 -8.72 5.76
C ARG A 96 3.61 -7.74 5.78
N VAL A 97 2.83 -7.74 6.87
CA VAL A 97 1.84 -6.67 7.11
C VAL A 97 2.56 -5.35 7.41
N ASN A 98 1.96 -4.23 6.99
CA ASN A 98 2.55 -2.90 7.16
C ASN A 98 1.58 -1.95 7.88
N ASP A 99 1.79 -1.80 9.19
CA ASP A 99 0.96 -0.94 10.07
C ASP A 99 1.00 0.53 9.65
N SER A 100 2.17 1.01 9.24
CA SER A 100 2.35 2.41 8.86
C SER A 100 1.61 2.75 7.57
N ALA A 101 1.67 1.88 6.57
CA ALA A 101 0.94 2.04 5.32
C ALA A 101 -0.58 1.93 5.54
N ALA A 102 -1.03 1.02 6.41
CA ALA A 102 -2.44 0.94 6.81
C ALA A 102 -2.91 2.23 7.50
N ALA A 103 -2.12 2.77 8.44
CA ALA A 103 -2.44 4.01 9.14
C ALA A 103 -2.47 5.21 8.18
N THR A 104 -1.48 5.33 7.29
CA THR A 104 -1.46 6.37 6.24
C THR A 104 -2.68 6.26 5.34
N TRP A 105 -2.99 5.06 4.85
CA TRP A 105 -4.16 4.86 4.00
C TRP A 105 -5.46 5.21 4.74
N ALA A 106 -5.62 4.80 6.00
CA ALA A 106 -6.79 5.15 6.81
C ALA A 106 -6.93 6.67 6.96
N ALA A 107 -5.83 7.38 7.24
CA ALA A 107 -5.85 8.84 7.35
C ALA A 107 -6.24 9.55 6.04
N GLU A 108 -5.88 8.99 4.89
CA GLU A 108 -6.16 9.57 3.57
C GLU A 108 -7.54 9.18 3.02
N ARG A 109 -8.04 7.98 3.34
CA ARG A 109 -9.26 7.43 2.75
C ARG A 109 -10.48 7.45 3.68
N CYS A 110 -10.29 7.53 4.99
CA CYS A 110 -11.41 7.52 5.92
C CYS A 110 -11.96 8.94 6.18
N PRO A 111 -13.26 9.17 5.93
CA PRO A 111 -13.91 10.43 6.27
C PRO A 111 -13.84 10.69 7.78
N SER A 112 -13.63 11.96 8.16
CA SER A 112 -13.64 12.41 9.55
C SER A 112 -14.63 13.57 9.76
N GLY A 113 -14.88 13.92 11.02
CA GLY A 113 -15.79 15.01 11.39
C GLY A 113 -17.24 14.54 11.66
N PRO A 114 -18.15 15.50 11.93
CA PRO A 114 -19.52 15.21 12.34
C PRO A 114 -20.44 14.75 11.19
N ASP A 115 -20.13 15.10 9.95
CA ASP A 115 -20.96 14.81 8.77
C ASP A 115 -20.57 13.49 8.06
N ARG A 116 -19.75 12.65 8.71
CA ARG A 116 -19.35 11.37 8.14
C ARG A 116 -20.53 10.40 8.06
N GLN A 117 -20.61 9.66 6.96
CA GLN A 117 -21.70 8.70 6.71
C GLN A 117 -21.57 7.40 7.51
N PHE A 118 -20.34 7.05 7.89
CA PHE A 118 -20.00 5.84 8.64
C PHE A 118 -19.30 6.20 9.94
N GLY A 119 -19.19 5.23 10.85
CA GLY A 119 -18.54 5.45 12.13
C GLY A 119 -17.01 5.53 12.01
N ASP A 120 -16.33 5.27 13.12
CA ASP A 120 -14.88 5.43 13.21
C ASP A 120 -14.15 4.44 12.29
N CYS A 121 -12.97 4.87 11.83
CA CYS A 121 -12.06 4.07 11.04
C CYS A 121 -10.76 3.89 11.81
N GLU A 122 -10.25 2.67 11.85
CA GLU A 122 -9.05 2.30 12.59
C GLU A 122 -8.14 1.43 11.72
N ALA A 123 -6.83 1.66 11.83
CA ALA A 123 -5.81 0.76 11.33
C ALA A 123 -5.30 -0.09 12.51
N ILE A 124 -5.39 -1.40 12.39
CA ILE A 124 -5.07 -2.39 13.42
C ILE A 124 -4.22 -3.47 12.75
N ASP A 125 -2.96 -3.61 13.14
CA ASP A 125 -2.02 -4.66 12.68
C ASP A 125 -2.02 -4.85 11.14
N GLY A 126 -1.86 -3.74 10.41
CA GLY A 126 -1.85 -3.70 8.95
C GLY A 126 -3.23 -3.79 8.28
N THR A 127 -4.31 -3.97 9.04
CA THR A 127 -5.69 -4.04 8.54
C THR A 127 -6.44 -2.74 8.83
N VAL A 128 -7.12 -2.18 7.83
CA VAL A 128 -7.98 -1.02 8.00
C VAL A 128 -9.44 -1.47 8.11
N VAL A 129 -10.10 -1.08 9.20
CA VAL A 129 -11.49 -1.39 9.50
C VAL A 129 -12.31 -0.14 9.72
N GLN A 130 -13.62 -0.22 9.49
CA GLN A 130 -14.55 0.87 9.71
C GLN A 130 -15.84 0.37 10.34
N GLU A 131 -16.38 1.16 11.28
CA GLU A 131 -17.70 0.91 11.85
C GLU A 131 -18.80 1.27 10.85
N ARG A 132 -19.68 0.32 10.55
CA ARG A 132 -20.89 0.53 9.76
C ARG A 132 -22.07 -0.09 10.48
N ALA A 133 -23.03 0.73 10.91
CA ALA A 133 -24.22 0.28 11.63
C ALA A 133 -23.92 -0.59 12.87
N GLY A 134 -22.85 -0.28 13.62
CA GLY A 134 -22.41 -1.06 14.78
C GLY A 134 -21.61 -2.33 14.46
N GLU A 135 -21.31 -2.59 13.18
CA GLU A 135 -20.51 -3.72 12.71
C GLU A 135 -19.15 -3.28 12.17
N THR A 136 -18.15 -4.15 12.27
CA THR A 136 -16.83 -4.00 11.68
C THR A 136 -16.87 -4.40 10.21
N THR A 137 -16.51 -3.46 9.35
CA THR A 137 -16.24 -3.69 7.92
C THR A 137 -14.75 -3.59 7.67
N VAL A 138 -14.15 -4.61 7.05
CA VAL A 138 -12.76 -4.55 6.59
C VAL A 138 -12.70 -3.75 5.29
N LEU A 139 -11.90 -2.68 5.28
CA LEU A 139 -11.74 -1.81 4.12
C LEU A 139 -10.53 -2.17 3.27
N ALA A 140 -9.40 -2.44 3.91
CA ALA A 140 -8.15 -2.74 3.21
C ALA A 140 -7.16 -3.48 4.12
N VAL A 141 -6.15 -4.11 3.51
CA VAL A 141 -4.95 -4.61 4.21
C VAL A 141 -3.72 -4.06 3.51
N ALA A 142 -2.78 -3.54 4.28
CA ALA A 142 -1.51 -3.04 3.79
C ALA A 142 -0.41 -4.08 4.03
N VAL A 143 0.35 -4.38 2.98
CA VAL A 143 1.43 -5.36 3.01
C VAL A 143 2.66 -4.86 2.26
N ASP A 144 3.83 -5.28 2.71
CA ASP A 144 5.07 -5.17 1.98
C ASP A 144 5.37 -6.52 1.32
N LEU A 145 5.63 -6.48 0.01
CA LEU A 145 6.07 -7.61 -0.79
C LEU A 145 7.53 -7.38 -1.18
N THR A 146 8.41 -8.27 -0.75
CA THR A 146 9.79 -8.35 -1.22
C THR A 146 9.93 -9.56 -2.13
N VAL A 147 10.50 -9.35 -3.30
CA VAL A 147 10.80 -10.38 -4.29
C VAL A 147 12.29 -10.41 -4.52
N THR A 148 12.90 -11.55 -4.26
CA THR A 148 14.33 -11.80 -4.52
C THR A 148 14.46 -12.75 -5.69
N THR A 149 15.15 -12.34 -6.74
CA THR A 149 15.52 -13.18 -7.89
C THR A 149 17.04 -13.26 -8.02
N ARG A 150 17.54 -13.92 -9.06
CA ARG A 150 18.99 -13.95 -9.36
C ARG A 150 19.50 -12.58 -9.82
N GLU A 151 18.62 -11.78 -10.39
CA GLU A 151 18.89 -10.49 -11.01
C GLU A 151 18.84 -9.34 -9.99
N GLY A 152 18.10 -9.50 -8.88
CA GLY A 152 18.09 -8.52 -7.81
C GLY A 152 16.97 -8.68 -6.79
N VAL A 153 16.80 -7.64 -5.97
CA VAL A 153 15.74 -7.54 -4.95
C VAL A 153 14.82 -6.38 -5.30
N SER A 154 13.51 -6.65 -5.35
CA SER A 154 12.45 -5.66 -5.53
C SER A 154 11.56 -5.63 -4.30
N ALA A 155 11.26 -4.45 -3.77
CA ALA A 155 10.34 -4.27 -2.65
C ALA A 155 9.24 -3.29 -3.03
N VAL A 156 7.98 -3.66 -2.76
CA VAL A 156 6.82 -2.83 -3.01
C VAL A 156 5.87 -2.87 -1.82
N THR A 157 5.30 -1.73 -1.46
CA THR A 157 4.19 -1.64 -0.51
C THR A 157 2.89 -1.60 -1.28
N VAL A 158 1.94 -2.44 -0.91
CA VAL A 158 0.63 -2.56 -1.55
C VAL A 158 -0.45 -2.45 -0.49
N VAL A 159 -1.41 -1.54 -0.72
CA VAL A 159 -2.65 -1.50 0.07
C VAL A 159 -3.76 -2.09 -0.79
N VAL A 160 -4.21 -3.28 -0.41
CA VAL A 160 -5.25 -4.00 -1.14
C VAL A 160 -6.61 -3.65 -0.56
N PRO A 161 -7.52 -3.00 -1.32
CA PRO A 161 -8.88 -2.77 -0.88
C PRO A 161 -9.68 -4.08 -0.88
N VAL A 162 -10.50 -4.27 0.16
CA VAL A 162 -11.41 -5.42 0.30
C VAL A 162 -12.78 -5.08 -0.28
N VAL A 163 -13.27 -3.86 -0.02
CA VAL A 163 -14.53 -3.34 -0.56
C VAL A 163 -14.25 -2.17 -1.50
N GLY A 164 -14.93 -2.15 -2.65
CA GLY A 164 -14.92 -1.08 -3.64
C GLY A 164 -16.05 -0.08 -3.45
#